data_AF-A0AAP0M4V3-F1
#
_entry.id   AF-A0AAP0M4V3-F1
#
_cell.length_a   1.000
_cell.length_b   1.000
_cell.length_c   1.000
_cell.angle_alpha   90.00
_cell.angle_beta   90.00
_cell.angle_gamma   90.00
#
_symmetry.space_group_name_H-M   'P 1'
#
loop_
_entity.id
_entity.type
_entity.pdbx_description
1 polymer ?
#
loop_
_entity_poly.entity_id
_entity_poly.type
_entity_poly.pdbx_seq_one_letter_code
_entity_poly.pdbx_strand_id
1 'polypeptide(L)'
;MNNHLFVLCSELLNYETFTGKYAVTIEPPVDTKSNTARKLLPSPMAFTLINRTTRHSVFAKNRFFFSTKPYNSQILKLSFSNEKTNYRMQISLANLLQRYGFPPSQLHSFISKNQFLLNSNNLNDLDKSLSILLSFKITQKSLVSLINDCPGVLDVQFLKKWEVGVLKFGDLCLSPLVVRNFLELSRRFEIDPDGVFQTMKVLKGLGFSEGTLNRVLEEFPRVILMNEGEVCRKIEFFEGIGISGEGIERIFSFFPGVIGFDVEDRLKPLLDEFCHWGFGEDMIRKEIVREPRVLSMELGEFSRCLELLRSLKCREPIKWKILGEGAFRAGFEVKLRVDCLCKHGLIRREAFKVLWKEPRVMTYRIEDIEKKIEFLVHRMKFNVDCLVEVPEFLGVNFDKHIVPRYNVIGYLRGKGGLGSEVGLKDLIKPSRLRFYNLYVKPYPECEKLYGRFSGGEVKSRHPVGLWKLFKPPSYPESKEDFSSVDMMGQHVHDMTTVLQVPVKEMALNVESTF
;
A
#
# COMPACT_ATOMS: atom_id res chain seq x y z
N MET A 1 -22.26 -23.20 -14.04
CA MET A 1 -21.50 -22.40 -13.06
C MET A 1 -22.01 -20.95 -12.90
N ASN A 2 -23.03 -20.48 -13.64
CA ASN A 2 -23.49 -19.09 -13.58
C ASN A 2 -24.55 -18.77 -12.50
N ASN A 3 -25.23 -19.76 -11.91
CA ASN A 3 -26.27 -19.50 -10.90
C ASN A 3 -25.73 -19.26 -9.48
N HIS A 4 -24.49 -19.65 -9.17
CA HIS A 4 -23.90 -19.41 -7.85
C HIS A 4 -23.32 -18.00 -7.67
N LEU A 5 -22.88 -17.34 -8.74
CA LEU A 5 -22.43 -15.93 -8.67
C LEU A 5 -23.58 -14.96 -8.38
N PHE A 6 -24.76 -15.23 -8.94
CA PHE A 6 -25.92 -14.35 -8.79
C PHE A 6 -26.50 -14.39 -7.36
N VAL A 7 -26.64 -15.58 -6.77
CA VAL A 7 -27.16 -15.77 -5.40
C VAL A 7 -26.23 -15.18 -4.33
N LEU A 8 -24.91 -15.18 -4.58
CA LEU A 8 -23.91 -14.63 -3.66
C LEU A 8 -23.74 -13.10 -3.78
N CYS A 9 -24.01 -12.51 -4.96
CA CYS A 9 -24.13 -11.05 -5.07
C CYS A 9 -25.37 -10.54 -4.34
N SER A 10 -26.48 -11.29 -4.35
CA SER A 10 -27.66 -10.95 -3.56
C SER A 10 -27.37 -10.90 -2.06
N GLU A 11 -26.49 -11.74 -1.50
CA GLU A 11 -26.18 -11.66 -0.06
C GLU A 11 -25.40 -10.39 0.34
N LEU A 12 -24.57 -9.82 -0.56
CA LEU A 12 -23.88 -8.55 -0.31
C LEU A 12 -24.77 -7.33 -0.61
N LEU A 13 -25.60 -7.40 -1.66
CA LEU A 13 -26.57 -6.37 -2.02
C LEU A 13 -27.77 -6.33 -1.06
N ASN A 14 -28.17 -7.47 -0.46
CA ASN A 14 -29.24 -7.51 0.53
C ASN A 14 -28.85 -6.79 1.83
N TYR A 15 -27.56 -6.65 2.14
CA TYR A 15 -27.11 -5.77 3.22
C TYR A 15 -27.36 -4.28 2.89
N GLU A 16 -27.35 -3.87 1.62
CA GLU A 16 -27.69 -2.50 1.20
C GLU A 16 -29.20 -2.23 1.30
N THR A 17 -30.05 -3.25 1.14
CA THR A 17 -31.52 -3.10 1.31
C THR A 17 -31.96 -2.92 2.76
N PHE A 18 -31.12 -3.28 3.74
CA PHE A 18 -31.42 -3.07 5.16
C PHE A 18 -31.15 -1.63 5.64
N THR A 19 -30.45 -0.83 4.83
CA THR A 19 -30.33 0.63 5.02
C THR A 19 -31.44 1.33 4.25
N GLY A 20 -32.63 1.39 4.85
CA GLY A 20 -33.84 1.92 4.21
C GLY A 20 -33.66 3.32 3.60
N LYS A 21 -33.77 3.38 2.27
CA LYS A 21 -34.40 4.42 1.45
C LYS A 21 -34.54 3.83 0.04
N TYR A 22 -35.73 3.94 -0.53
CA TYR A 22 -36.19 3.39 -1.83
C TYR A 22 -36.65 1.93 -1.79
N ALA A 23 -37.95 1.75 -1.55
CA ALA A 23 -38.66 0.51 -1.88
C ALA A 23 -39.01 0.53 -3.37
N VAL A 24 -38.56 -0.46 -4.13
CA VAL A 24 -39.08 -0.76 -5.47
C VAL A 24 -39.68 -2.16 -5.41
N THR A 25 -41.00 -2.22 -5.56
CA THR A 25 -41.79 -3.43 -5.72
C THR A 25 -41.40 -4.13 -7.03
N ILE A 26 -41.03 -5.41 -6.95
CA ILE A 26 -40.81 -6.26 -8.13
C ILE A 26 -41.93 -7.31 -8.14
N GLU A 27 -42.84 -7.22 -9.11
CA GLU A 27 -43.77 -8.29 -9.47
C GLU A 27 -43.05 -9.33 -10.36
N PRO A 28 -43.38 -10.64 -10.26
CA PRO A 28 -42.71 -11.68 -11.01
C PRO A 28 -43.26 -11.82 -12.45
N PRO A 29 -42.44 -12.10 -13.47
CA PRO A 29 -42.95 -12.36 -14.81
C PRO A 29 -43.29 -13.84 -15.03
N VAL A 30 -44.33 -14.01 -15.86
CA VAL A 30 -44.99 -15.24 -16.27
C VAL A 30 -44.14 -16.05 -17.27
N ASP A 31 -44.12 -17.37 -17.07
CA ASP A 31 -43.52 -18.38 -17.94
C ASP A 31 -44.12 -18.40 -19.35
N THR A 32 -43.28 -18.38 -20.39
CA THR A 32 -43.57 -19.08 -21.66
C THR A 32 -42.29 -19.64 -22.29
N LYS A 33 -42.31 -20.94 -22.58
CA LYS A 33 -41.26 -21.72 -23.26
C LYS A 33 -41.38 -21.59 -24.78
N SER A 34 -40.26 -21.59 -25.51
CA SER A 34 -40.11 -22.44 -26.71
C SER A 34 -38.64 -22.55 -27.19
N ASN A 35 -38.30 -23.77 -27.61
CA ASN A 35 -37.03 -24.26 -28.16
C ASN A 35 -36.91 -23.99 -29.67
N THR A 36 -35.67 -23.85 -30.18
CA THR A 36 -35.03 -24.44 -31.42
C THR A 36 -33.89 -23.51 -31.89
N ALA A 37 -32.75 -23.90 -32.46
CA ALA A 37 -32.21 -25.13 -33.03
C ALA A 37 -30.66 -25.15 -32.98
N ARG A 38 -30.10 -26.35 -33.16
CA ARG A 38 -28.67 -26.73 -33.26
C ARG A 38 -28.04 -26.37 -34.62
N LYS A 39 -26.68 -26.27 -34.63
CA LYS A 39 -25.66 -26.68 -35.66
C LYS A 39 -24.61 -25.56 -35.85
N LEU A 40 -23.28 -25.74 -35.86
CA LEU A 40 -22.39 -26.86 -36.20
C LEU A 40 -21.03 -26.76 -35.46
N LEU A 41 -20.42 -27.91 -35.18
CA LEU A 41 -18.98 -28.13 -34.92
C LEU A 41 -18.20 -28.18 -36.25
N PRO A 42 -16.86 -27.97 -36.23
CA PRO A 42 -15.96 -29.13 -36.17
C PRO A 42 -14.74 -28.95 -35.25
N SER A 43 -14.19 -30.10 -34.85
CA SER A 43 -12.89 -30.40 -34.21
C SER A 43 -12.30 -31.59 -35.01
N PRO A 44 -11.04 -32.08 -34.88
CA PRO A 44 -9.86 -31.67 -34.08
C PRO A 44 -8.55 -31.56 -34.91
N MET A 45 -7.46 -30.99 -34.35
CA MET A 45 -6.11 -31.59 -34.48
C MET A 45 -5.06 -30.99 -33.53
N ALA A 46 -4.50 -31.89 -32.73
CA ALA A 46 -3.14 -32.07 -32.23
C ALA A 46 -2.25 -30.88 -31.76
N PHE A 47 -1.87 -31.04 -30.49
CA PHE A 47 -0.79 -30.45 -29.72
C PHE A 47 0.57 -30.36 -30.42
N THR A 48 1.25 -29.24 -30.21
CA THR A 48 2.72 -29.18 -30.07
C THR A 48 3.10 -28.16 -29.01
N LEU A 49 3.98 -28.58 -28.09
CA LEU A 49 4.51 -27.83 -26.96
C LEU A 49 5.20 -26.53 -27.39
N ILE A 50 4.83 -25.40 -26.77
CA ILE A 50 5.74 -24.26 -26.58
C ILE A 50 5.54 -23.69 -25.17
N ASN A 51 6.58 -23.83 -24.35
CA ASN A 51 6.74 -23.13 -23.08
C ASN A 51 6.62 -21.61 -23.29
N ARG A 52 5.68 -20.94 -22.59
CA ARG A 52 5.67 -19.48 -22.47
C ARG A 52 5.65 -19.08 -21.00
N THR A 53 6.84 -18.71 -20.54
CA THR A 53 7.11 -17.92 -19.34
C THR A 53 6.38 -16.58 -19.41
N THR A 54 5.66 -16.26 -18.34
CA THR A 54 4.99 -14.99 -18.07
C THR A 54 6.00 -13.85 -17.96
N ARG A 55 5.76 -12.77 -18.72
CA ARG A 55 6.50 -11.51 -18.62
C ARG A 55 5.95 -10.66 -17.48
N HIS A 56 6.81 -10.35 -16.52
CA HIS A 56 6.63 -9.30 -15.53
C HIS A 56 7.31 -8.00 -16.01
N SER A 57 6.69 -6.87 -15.63
CA SER A 57 7.28 -5.55 -15.34
C SER A 57 8.18 -4.88 -16.40
N VAL A 58 7.70 -3.79 -16.99
CA VAL A 58 8.53 -2.82 -17.72
C VAL A 58 8.53 -1.50 -16.94
N PHE A 59 9.58 -1.30 -16.14
CA PHE A 59 10.23 0.01 -15.93
C PHE A 59 11.68 -0.28 -15.55
N ALA A 60 12.50 -0.55 -16.56
CA ALA A 60 13.94 -0.62 -16.40
C ALA A 60 14.63 -0.03 -17.63
N LYS A 61 15.64 0.78 -17.32
CA LYS A 61 16.62 1.44 -18.19
C LYS A 61 17.08 0.52 -19.34
N ASN A 62 17.07 1.06 -20.56
CA ASN A 62 17.90 0.56 -21.66
C ASN A 62 18.83 1.68 -22.13
N ARG A 63 20.15 1.44 -22.00
CA ARG A 63 21.15 1.96 -22.93
C ARG A 63 22.06 0.80 -23.33
N PHE A 64 22.27 0.73 -24.63
CA PHE A 64 22.82 -0.35 -25.42
C PHE A 64 24.35 -0.52 -25.31
N PHE A 65 24.81 -1.75 -25.51
CA PHE A 65 26.20 -2.16 -25.73
C PHE A 65 26.59 -2.01 -27.21
N PHE A 66 27.86 -1.66 -27.49
CA PHE A 66 28.55 -1.99 -28.74
C PHE A 66 29.97 -2.52 -28.45
N SER A 67 30.42 -3.45 -29.30
CA SER A 67 31.51 -4.39 -29.11
C SER A 67 32.76 -4.08 -29.96
N THR A 68 33.95 -4.32 -29.35
CA THR A 68 35.24 -4.84 -29.88
C THR A 68 35.99 -4.27 -31.12
N LYS A 69 37.14 -3.58 -30.83
CA LYS A 69 38.54 -3.54 -31.39
C LYS A 69 38.95 -4.32 -32.68
N PRO A 70 39.98 -3.89 -33.50
CA PRO A 70 41.41 -3.77 -33.06
C PRO A 70 42.41 -2.75 -33.71
N TYR A 71 43.48 -2.45 -32.93
CA TYR A 71 44.92 -2.09 -33.16
C TYR A 71 45.48 -0.91 -34.03
N ASN A 72 46.31 -0.08 -33.36
CA ASN A 72 47.57 0.67 -33.70
C ASN A 72 47.68 1.53 -34.99
N SER A 73 48.38 2.68 -35.06
CA SER A 73 49.48 3.28 -34.26
C SER A 73 49.73 4.75 -34.69
N GLN A 74 50.46 5.52 -33.87
CA GLN A 74 51.21 6.77 -34.19
C GLN A 74 50.35 8.05 -34.35
N ILE A 75 50.53 9.19 -33.66
CA ILE A 75 51.71 9.84 -33.06
C ILE A 75 51.26 10.67 -31.84
N LEU A 76 52.03 10.55 -30.75
CA LEU A 76 52.05 11.48 -29.62
C LEU A 76 52.63 12.83 -30.07
N LYS A 77 51.84 13.90 -30.05
CA LYS A 77 52.36 15.26 -29.83
C LYS A 77 51.82 15.77 -28.51
N LEU A 78 52.74 15.87 -27.54
CA LEU A 78 52.53 16.48 -26.24
C LEU A 78 51.90 17.87 -26.38
N SER A 79 50.71 18.06 -25.82
CA SER A 79 50.19 19.37 -25.42
C SER A 79 50.13 19.43 -23.88
N PHE A 80 51.30 19.51 -23.25
CA PHE A 80 51.47 19.58 -21.78
C PHE A 80 51.03 20.92 -21.16
N SER A 81 50.30 21.77 -21.89
CA SER A 81 49.83 23.08 -21.44
C SER A 81 48.35 23.13 -21.00
N ASN A 82 47.54 22.10 -21.30
CA ASN A 82 46.09 22.11 -21.06
C ASN A 82 45.59 21.49 -19.74
N GLU A 83 46.46 20.85 -18.93
CA GLU A 83 46.03 20.18 -17.69
C GLU A 83 45.94 21.14 -16.49
N LYS A 84 46.82 22.14 -16.39
CA LYS A 84 46.85 23.10 -15.27
C LYS A 84 45.67 24.09 -15.28
N THR A 85 45.19 24.47 -16.46
CA THR A 85 44.03 25.38 -16.64
C THR A 85 42.72 24.66 -16.30
N ASN A 86 42.60 23.39 -16.68
CA ASN A 86 41.44 22.55 -16.36
C ASN A 86 41.28 22.32 -14.86
N TYR A 87 42.36 22.07 -14.11
CA TYR A 87 42.25 21.85 -12.65
C TYR A 87 41.82 23.11 -11.88
N ARG A 88 42.33 24.29 -12.26
CA ARG A 88 41.91 25.57 -11.64
C ARG A 88 40.45 25.89 -11.95
N MET A 89 40.01 25.68 -13.19
CA MET A 89 38.61 25.84 -13.57
C MET A 89 37.67 24.88 -12.83
N GLN A 90 38.09 23.62 -12.65
CA GLN A 90 37.34 22.63 -11.88
C GLN A 90 37.16 23.05 -10.42
N ILE A 91 38.19 23.63 -9.78
CA ILE A 91 38.10 24.13 -8.40
C ILE A 91 37.16 25.34 -8.32
N SER A 92 37.27 26.31 -9.24
CA SER A 92 36.38 27.47 -9.27
C SER A 92 34.92 27.08 -9.51
N LEU A 93 34.67 26.11 -10.39
CA LEU A 93 33.34 25.59 -10.69
C LEU A 93 32.78 24.77 -9.52
N ALA A 94 33.60 23.97 -8.85
CA ALA A 94 33.23 23.26 -7.63
C ALA A 94 32.86 24.24 -6.49
N ASN A 95 33.64 25.31 -6.31
CA ASN A 95 33.34 26.36 -5.32
C ASN A 95 32.04 27.10 -5.65
N LEU A 96 31.77 27.39 -6.93
CA LEU A 96 30.51 28.01 -7.35
C LEU A 96 29.34 27.07 -7.02
N LEU A 97 29.36 25.83 -7.50
CA LEU A 97 28.30 24.86 -7.22
C LEU A 97 28.10 24.61 -5.73
N GLN A 98 29.18 24.60 -4.94
CA GLN A 98 29.09 24.48 -3.48
C GLN A 98 28.32 25.67 -2.84
N ARG A 99 28.47 26.89 -3.35
CA ARG A 99 27.70 28.06 -2.89
C ARG A 99 26.20 27.93 -3.15
N TYR A 100 25.81 27.19 -4.18
CA TYR A 100 24.40 26.93 -4.50
C TYR A 100 23.86 25.63 -3.89
N GLY A 101 24.61 25.01 -2.96
CA GLY A 101 24.14 23.91 -2.12
C GLY A 101 24.49 22.50 -2.63
N PHE A 102 25.40 22.35 -3.60
CA PHE A 102 25.83 21.03 -4.05
C PHE A 102 26.71 20.33 -3.01
N PRO A 103 26.48 19.03 -2.74
CA PRO A 103 27.30 18.27 -1.81
C PRO A 103 28.70 18.02 -2.39
N PRO A 104 29.79 18.25 -1.63
CA PRO A 104 31.17 18.09 -2.11
C PRO A 104 31.47 16.68 -2.66
N SER A 105 30.80 15.66 -2.12
CA SER A 105 30.94 14.26 -2.52
C SER A 105 30.47 13.97 -3.95
N GLN A 106 29.54 14.76 -4.50
CA GLN A 106 28.98 14.53 -5.83
C GLN A 106 29.64 15.40 -6.91
N LEU A 107 30.31 16.48 -6.53
CA LEU A 107 30.91 17.46 -7.46
C LEU A 107 31.92 16.83 -8.42
N HIS A 108 32.87 16.03 -7.92
CA HIS A 108 33.85 15.36 -8.78
C HIS A 108 33.20 14.41 -9.80
N SER A 109 32.16 13.68 -9.38
CA SER A 109 31.42 12.77 -10.26
C SER A 109 30.54 13.50 -11.29
N PHE A 110 30.05 14.68 -10.94
CA PHE A 110 29.21 15.52 -11.79
C PHE A 110 30.06 16.21 -12.86
N ILE A 111 31.18 16.81 -12.46
CA ILE A 111 32.09 17.53 -13.36
C ILE A 111 32.74 16.57 -14.37
N SER A 112 33.12 15.36 -13.94
CA SER A 112 33.69 14.35 -14.84
C SER A 112 32.70 13.85 -15.89
N LYS A 113 31.40 13.76 -15.57
CA LYS A 113 30.35 13.35 -16.51
C LYS A 113 29.92 14.45 -17.45
N ASN A 114 30.05 15.71 -17.03
CA ASN A 114 29.55 16.88 -17.76
C ASN A 114 30.71 17.71 -18.32
N GLN A 115 31.51 17.09 -19.19
CA GLN A 115 32.67 17.73 -19.82
C GLN A 115 32.29 18.97 -20.67
N PHE A 116 31.01 19.09 -21.06
CA PHE A 116 30.48 20.30 -21.71
C PHE A 116 30.57 21.55 -20.83
N LEU A 117 30.59 21.41 -19.49
CA LEU A 117 30.78 22.52 -18.55
C LEU A 117 32.24 23.00 -18.48
N LEU A 118 33.19 22.16 -18.93
CA LEU A 118 34.63 22.46 -18.92
C LEU A 118 35.10 23.15 -20.21
N ASN A 119 34.32 23.04 -21.29
CA ASN A 119 34.69 23.57 -22.60
C ASN A 119 34.20 25.02 -22.85
N SER A 120 33.40 25.60 -21.96
CA SER A 120 32.88 26.96 -22.13
C SER A 120 33.57 27.95 -21.20
N ASN A 121 34.11 29.03 -21.77
CA ASN A 121 34.80 30.16 -21.15
C ASN A 121 33.93 31.02 -20.17
N ASN A 122 33.07 30.43 -19.35
CA ASN A 122 31.84 31.12 -18.95
C ASN A 122 31.38 30.86 -17.49
N LEU A 123 32.28 31.03 -16.51
CA LEU A 123 31.90 31.08 -15.08
C LEU A 123 30.83 32.14 -14.80
N ASN A 124 30.91 33.30 -15.46
CA ASN A 124 29.92 34.38 -15.36
C ASN A 124 28.55 33.97 -15.93
N ASP A 125 28.54 33.15 -16.97
CA ASP A 125 27.32 32.69 -17.64
C ASP A 125 26.65 31.54 -16.87
N LEU A 126 27.45 30.70 -16.19
CA LEU A 126 26.93 29.76 -15.20
C LEU A 126 26.37 30.49 -13.96
N ASP A 127 27.04 31.53 -13.48
CA ASP A 127 26.54 32.36 -12.37
C ASP A 127 25.21 33.04 -12.74
N LYS A 128 25.11 33.60 -13.95
CA LYS A 128 23.84 34.10 -14.51
C LYS A 128 22.78 33.01 -14.58
N SER A 129 23.11 31.84 -15.11
CA SER A 129 22.19 30.70 -15.21
C SER A 129 21.64 30.27 -13.84
N LEU A 130 22.51 30.18 -12.84
CA LEU A 130 22.12 29.85 -11.48
C LEU A 130 21.31 30.98 -10.82
N SER A 131 21.60 32.25 -11.12
CA SER A 131 20.82 33.40 -10.67
C SER A 131 19.40 33.41 -11.24
N ILE A 132 19.21 33.08 -12.53
CA ILE A 132 17.91 32.91 -13.18
C ILE A 132 17.14 31.74 -12.56
N LEU A 133 17.80 30.61 -12.30
CA LEU A 133 17.13 29.48 -11.65
C LEU A 133 16.68 29.80 -10.21
N LEU A 134 17.41 30.66 -9.49
CA LEU A 134 16.97 31.18 -8.19
C LEU A 134 15.82 32.18 -8.31
N SER A 135 15.76 32.97 -9.39
CA SER A 135 14.64 33.91 -9.63
C SER A 135 13.30 33.18 -9.80
N PHE A 136 13.33 31.93 -10.27
CA PHE A 136 12.15 31.03 -10.33
C PHE A 136 11.70 30.48 -8.96
N LYS A 137 12.31 30.90 -7.84
CA LYS A 137 11.97 30.47 -6.47
C LYS A 137 12.05 28.96 -6.25
N ILE A 138 12.87 28.24 -7.02
CA ILE A 138 13.09 26.80 -6.86
C ILE A 138 13.88 26.55 -5.57
N THR A 139 13.48 25.57 -4.77
CA THR A 139 14.22 25.21 -3.55
C THR A 139 15.61 24.65 -3.88
N GLN A 140 16.62 24.97 -3.07
CA GLN A 140 18.01 24.54 -3.33
C GLN A 140 18.15 23.02 -3.51
N LYS A 141 17.44 22.22 -2.71
CA LYS A 141 17.42 20.75 -2.85
C LYS A 141 16.88 20.32 -4.22
N SER A 142 15.83 20.99 -4.70
CA SER A 142 15.19 20.71 -5.97
C SER A 142 16.05 21.14 -7.16
N LEU A 143 16.73 22.28 -7.03
CA LEU A 143 17.73 22.78 -7.98
C LEU A 143 18.86 21.75 -8.20
N VAL A 144 19.46 21.28 -7.09
CA VAL A 144 20.55 20.28 -7.14
C VAL A 144 20.07 19.00 -7.83
N SER A 145 18.85 18.54 -7.52
CA SER A 145 18.27 17.36 -8.20
C SER A 145 18.09 17.59 -9.70
N LEU A 146 17.51 18.73 -10.11
CA LEU A 146 17.27 19.04 -11.52
C LEU A 146 18.57 19.10 -12.32
N ILE A 147 19.61 19.72 -11.75
CA ILE A 147 20.90 19.84 -12.43
C ILE A 147 21.58 18.47 -12.54
N ASN A 148 21.48 17.62 -11.51
CA ASN A 148 21.97 16.24 -11.58
C ASN A 148 21.22 15.40 -12.62
N ASP A 149 19.89 15.57 -12.70
CA ASP A 149 19.02 14.80 -13.60
C ASP A 149 19.12 15.27 -15.07
N CYS A 150 19.25 16.58 -15.28
CA CYS A 150 19.35 17.23 -16.59
C CYS A 150 20.36 18.40 -16.55
N PRO A 151 21.67 18.14 -16.68
CA PRO A 151 22.69 19.17 -16.57
C PRO A 151 22.64 20.16 -17.75
N GLY A 152 22.01 19.78 -18.86
CA GLY A 152 21.78 20.64 -20.02
C GLY A 152 20.81 21.81 -19.79
N VAL A 153 20.14 21.90 -18.63
CA VAL A 153 19.32 23.06 -18.25
C VAL A 153 20.19 24.30 -17.94
N LEU A 154 21.48 24.12 -17.63
CA LEU A 154 22.42 25.21 -17.32
C LEU A 154 22.87 26.03 -18.55
N ASP A 155 22.28 25.78 -19.72
CA ASP A 155 22.52 26.60 -20.91
C ASP A 155 21.86 27.99 -20.75
N VAL A 156 22.67 29.05 -20.81
CA VAL A 156 22.26 30.43 -20.61
C VAL A 156 21.24 30.87 -21.66
N GLN A 157 21.41 30.45 -22.92
CA GLN A 157 20.51 30.87 -23.99
C GLN A 157 19.13 30.25 -23.81
N PHE A 158 19.10 28.97 -23.41
CA PHE A 158 17.89 28.27 -23.01
C PHE A 158 17.21 28.96 -21.83
N LEU A 159 17.94 29.24 -20.74
CA LEU A 159 17.36 29.86 -19.55
C LEU A 159 16.84 31.27 -19.78
N LYS A 160 17.51 32.09 -20.60
CA LYS A 160 17.00 33.41 -20.99
C LYS A 160 15.67 33.32 -21.77
N LYS A 161 15.55 32.35 -22.67
CA LYS A 161 14.28 32.09 -23.38
C LYS A 161 13.17 31.70 -22.40
N TRP A 162 13.49 30.85 -21.44
CA TRP A 162 12.58 30.43 -20.38
C TRP A 162 12.26 31.52 -19.37
N GLU A 163 13.17 32.43 -19.06
CA GLU A 163 12.92 33.59 -18.20
C GLU A 163 11.84 34.49 -18.80
N VAL A 164 11.94 34.81 -20.10
CA VAL A 164 10.91 35.57 -20.82
C VAL A 164 9.61 34.77 -20.91
N GLY A 165 9.68 33.47 -21.16
CA GLY A 165 8.50 32.59 -21.18
C GLY A 165 7.77 32.53 -19.84
N VAL A 166 8.51 32.46 -18.72
CA VAL A 166 7.95 32.43 -17.37
C VAL A 166 7.26 33.72 -16.99
N LEU A 167 7.74 34.87 -17.47
CA LEU A 167 7.02 36.13 -17.35
C LEU A 167 5.67 36.11 -18.07
N LYS A 168 5.56 35.44 -19.23
CA LYS A 168 4.27 35.26 -19.93
C LYS A 168 3.30 34.35 -19.15
N PHE A 169 3.82 33.45 -18.31
CA PHE A 169 3.00 32.63 -17.42
C PHE A 169 2.53 33.38 -16.17
N GLY A 170 2.87 34.66 -16.00
CA GLY A 170 2.61 35.45 -14.79
C GLY A 170 1.16 35.44 -14.29
N ASP A 171 0.20 35.28 -15.20
CA ASP A 171 -1.23 35.22 -14.86
C ASP A 171 -1.68 33.85 -14.30
N LEU A 172 -0.90 32.79 -14.44
CA LEU A 172 -1.31 31.39 -14.18
C LEU A 172 -0.90 30.85 -12.80
N CYS A 173 -0.29 31.69 -11.95
CA CYS A 173 0.14 31.34 -10.59
C CYS A 173 0.88 29.98 -10.49
N LEU A 174 1.86 29.75 -11.37
CA LEU A 174 2.60 28.48 -11.43
C LEU A 174 3.41 28.22 -10.16
N SER A 175 3.41 26.98 -9.68
CA SER A 175 4.27 26.59 -8.57
C SER A 175 5.74 26.43 -9.02
N PRO A 176 6.71 26.60 -8.11
CA PRO A 176 8.13 26.36 -8.42
C PRO A 176 8.42 24.92 -8.89
N LEU A 177 7.57 23.96 -8.51
CA LEU A 177 7.69 22.57 -8.96
C LEU A 177 7.28 22.41 -10.43
N VAL A 178 6.23 23.11 -10.87
CA VAL A 178 5.83 23.12 -12.28
C VAL A 178 6.94 23.71 -13.15
N VAL A 179 7.52 24.85 -12.75
CA VAL A 179 8.62 25.49 -13.50
C VAL A 179 9.81 24.55 -13.63
N ARG A 180 10.20 23.87 -12.54
CA ARG A 180 11.23 22.82 -12.57
C ARG A 180 10.89 21.72 -13.58
N ASN A 181 9.67 21.18 -13.53
CA ASN A 181 9.24 20.11 -14.42
C ASN A 181 9.28 20.53 -15.89
N PHE A 182 8.88 21.78 -16.18
CA PHE A 182 8.96 22.34 -17.53
C PHE A 182 10.39 22.46 -18.03
N LEU A 183 11.32 22.97 -17.22
CA LEU A 183 12.72 23.06 -17.61
C LEU A 183 13.32 21.67 -17.91
N GLU A 184 12.98 20.67 -17.09
CA GLU A 184 13.42 19.28 -17.28
C GLU A 184 12.88 18.70 -18.60
N LEU A 185 11.57 18.81 -18.85
CA LEU A 185 10.93 18.26 -20.04
C LEU A 185 11.35 19.01 -21.31
N SER A 186 11.44 20.32 -21.23
CA SER A 186 11.79 21.17 -22.36
C SER A 186 13.20 20.92 -22.83
N ARG A 187 14.14 20.59 -21.92
CA ARG A 187 15.48 20.20 -22.35
C ARG A 187 15.53 18.78 -22.93
N ARG A 188 14.70 17.87 -22.44
CA ARG A 188 14.65 16.48 -22.90
C ARG A 188 13.95 16.30 -24.25
N PHE A 189 12.93 17.10 -24.51
CA PHE A 189 12.06 16.98 -25.68
C PHE A 189 12.10 18.23 -26.58
N GLU A 190 13.01 19.17 -26.30
CA GLU A 190 13.23 20.40 -27.08
C GLU A 190 11.95 21.23 -27.25
N ILE A 191 11.18 21.36 -26.16
CA ILE A 191 9.92 22.12 -26.15
C ILE A 191 10.23 23.59 -25.86
N ASP A 192 9.57 24.46 -26.61
CA ASP A 192 9.63 25.90 -26.41
C ASP A 192 8.61 26.40 -25.39
N PRO A 193 8.90 27.50 -24.66
CA PRO A 193 7.95 28.08 -23.72
C PRO A 193 6.61 28.44 -24.36
N ASP A 194 6.61 28.87 -25.62
CA ASP A 194 5.38 29.21 -26.35
C ASP A 194 4.52 27.95 -26.62
N GLY A 195 5.14 26.79 -26.85
CA GLY A 195 4.44 25.52 -27.01
C GLY A 195 3.77 25.07 -25.70
N VAL A 196 4.45 25.24 -24.57
CA VAL A 196 3.87 24.97 -23.25
C VAL A 196 2.71 25.92 -22.96
N PHE A 197 2.86 27.21 -23.25
CA PHE A 197 1.79 28.20 -23.09
C PHE A 197 0.55 27.87 -23.91
N GLN A 198 0.74 27.45 -25.16
CA GLN A 198 -0.38 27.05 -26.00
C GLN A 198 -1.09 25.82 -25.45
N THR A 199 -0.35 24.83 -24.97
CA THR A 199 -0.93 23.63 -24.36
C THR A 199 -1.72 23.96 -23.09
N MET A 200 -1.21 24.86 -22.26
CA MET A 200 -1.93 25.34 -21.07
C MET A 200 -3.23 26.07 -21.44
N LYS A 201 -3.22 26.88 -22.51
CA LYS A 201 -4.44 27.51 -23.03
C LYS A 201 -5.46 26.49 -23.52
N VAL A 202 -5.01 25.46 -24.23
CA VAL A 202 -5.88 24.36 -24.67
C VAL A 202 -6.51 23.67 -23.46
N LEU A 203 -5.71 23.28 -22.45
CA LEU A 203 -6.23 22.67 -21.23
C LEU A 203 -7.24 23.59 -20.51
N LYS A 204 -6.98 24.90 -20.42
CA LYS A 204 -7.95 25.86 -19.86
C LYS A 204 -9.23 25.94 -20.71
N GLY A 205 -9.11 25.86 -22.04
CA GLY A 205 -10.24 25.80 -22.97
C GLY A 205 -11.08 24.52 -22.86
N LEU A 206 -10.49 23.41 -22.42
CA LEU A 206 -11.18 22.15 -22.14
C LEU A 206 -11.93 22.14 -20.79
N GLY A 207 -11.97 23.28 -20.08
CA GLY A 207 -12.73 23.43 -18.84
C GLY A 207 -11.95 23.16 -17.55
N PHE A 208 -10.63 22.96 -17.62
CA PHE A 208 -9.81 22.84 -16.40
C PHE A 208 -9.66 24.19 -15.68
N SER A 209 -9.99 24.23 -14.39
CA SER A 209 -9.62 25.37 -13.54
C SER A 209 -8.11 25.50 -13.39
N GLU A 210 -7.65 26.70 -13.04
CA GLU A 210 -6.23 26.99 -12.81
C GLU A 210 -5.65 26.13 -11.68
N GLY A 211 -6.44 25.82 -10.65
CA GLY A 211 -6.04 24.93 -9.57
C GLY A 211 -5.80 23.51 -10.06
N THR A 212 -6.74 22.95 -10.83
CA THR A 212 -6.62 21.61 -11.40
C THR A 212 -5.46 21.52 -12.38
N LEU A 213 -5.31 22.52 -13.25
CA LEU A 213 -4.21 22.61 -14.21
C LEU A 213 -2.85 22.61 -13.51
N ASN A 214 -2.68 23.39 -12.45
CA ASN A 214 -1.45 23.37 -11.64
C ASN A 214 -1.17 21.97 -11.06
N ARG A 215 -2.17 21.30 -10.49
CA ARG A 215 -1.99 19.94 -9.95
C ARG A 215 -1.63 18.91 -11.02
N VAL A 216 -2.25 18.99 -12.20
CA VAL A 216 -1.91 18.13 -13.34
C VAL A 216 -0.48 18.34 -13.78
N LEU A 217 -0.01 19.58 -13.86
CA LEU A 217 1.38 19.88 -14.25
C LEU A 217 2.40 19.51 -13.17
N GLU A 218 2.01 19.50 -11.90
CA GLU A 218 2.86 19.03 -10.81
C GLU A 218 3.02 17.51 -10.80
N GLU A 219 1.90 16.77 -10.85
CA GLU A 219 1.90 15.31 -10.71
C GLU A 219 2.12 14.57 -12.04
N PHE A 220 1.65 15.13 -13.16
CA PHE A 220 1.78 14.56 -14.50
C PHE A 220 2.26 15.62 -15.52
N PRO A 221 3.50 16.12 -15.38
CA PRO A 221 4.03 17.18 -16.27
C PRO A 221 4.11 16.75 -17.74
N ARG A 222 4.06 15.44 -18.03
CA ARG A 222 4.04 14.89 -19.39
C ARG A 222 2.78 15.25 -20.17
N VAL A 223 1.75 15.80 -19.55
CA VAL A 223 0.56 16.30 -20.25
C VAL A 223 0.92 17.31 -21.34
N ILE A 224 2.02 18.07 -21.19
CA ILE A 224 2.46 19.06 -22.19
C ILE A 224 2.88 18.43 -23.53
N LEU A 225 3.13 17.11 -23.54
CA LEU A 225 3.50 16.35 -24.73
C LEU A 225 2.29 15.70 -25.40
N MET A 226 1.14 15.71 -24.74
CA MET A 226 -0.08 15.10 -25.25
C MET A 226 -0.76 16.03 -26.23
N ASN A 227 -1.41 15.47 -27.24
CA ASN A 227 -2.22 16.27 -28.15
C ASN A 227 -3.60 16.57 -27.53
N GLU A 228 -4.23 17.64 -28.01
CA GLU A 228 -5.58 18.05 -27.55
C GLU A 228 -6.58 16.90 -27.64
N GLY A 229 -6.58 16.16 -28.76
CA GLY A 229 -7.50 15.05 -28.99
C GLY A 229 -7.33 13.86 -28.01
N GLU A 230 -6.15 13.64 -27.44
CA GLU A 230 -5.92 12.63 -26.40
C GLU A 230 -6.53 13.02 -25.07
N VAL A 231 -6.47 14.31 -24.74
CA VAL A 231 -7.10 14.83 -23.52
C VAL A 231 -8.61 14.87 -23.70
N CYS A 232 -9.11 15.34 -24.85
CA CYS A 232 -10.53 15.34 -25.18
C CYS A 232 -11.14 13.94 -25.10
N ARG A 233 -10.50 12.93 -25.71
CA ARG A 233 -10.97 11.53 -25.65
C ARG A 233 -11.17 11.01 -24.22
N LYS A 234 -10.38 11.48 -23.25
CA LYS A 234 -10.52 11.09 -21.84
C LYS A 234 -11.69 11.81 -21.18
N ILE A 235 -11.87 13.09 -21.49
CA ILE A 235 -13.00 13.88 -21.01
C ILE A 235 -14.30 13.29 -21.56
N GLU A 236 -14.37 13.09 -22.88
CA GLU A 236 -15.51 12.46 -23.59
C GLU A 236 -15.83 11.07 -23.03
N PHE A 237 -14.81 10.28 -22.64
CA PHE A 237 -15.04 9.00 -21.98
C PHE A 237 -15.75 9.18 -20.63
N PHE A 238 -15.29 10.11 -19.79
CA PHE A 238 -15.93 10.35 -18.49
C PHE A 238 -17.34 10.95 -18.63
N GLU A 239 -17.56 11.80 -19.63
CA GLU A 239 -18.89 12.30 -20.00
C GLU A 239 -19.79 11.16 -20.50
N GLY A 240 -19.24 10.26 -21.31
CA GLY A 240 -19.93 9.09 -21.88
C GLY A 240 -20.41 8.09 -20.83
N ILE A 241 -19.68 7.95 -19.71
CA ILE A 241 -20.15 7.18 -18.55
C ILE A 241 -21.08 7.98 -17.63
N GLY A 242 -21.41 9.23 -17.98
CA GLY A 242 -22.39 10.09 -17.31
C GLY A 242 -21.84 10.96 -16.17
N ILE A 243 -20.53 11.19 -16.09
CA ILE A 243 -19.95 12.12 -15.09
C ILE A 243 -20.09 13.56 -15.59
N SER A 244 -20.56 14.46 -14.72
CA SER A 244 -20.66 15.88 -15.04
C SER A 244 -19.29 16.55 -15.15
N GLY A 245 -19.20 17.69 -15.87
CA GLY A 245 -17.95 18.46 -15.98
C GLY A 245 -17.29 18.78 -14.63
N GLU A 246 -18.07 19.09 -13.59
CA GLU A 246 -17.56 19.29 -12.22
C GLU A 246 -16.96 18.00 -11.63
N GLY A 247 -17.59 16.85 -11.87
CA GLY A 247 -17.06 15.55 -11.44
C GLY A 247 -15.76 15.20 -12.17
N ILE A 248 -15.66 15.53 -13.46
CA ILE A 248 -14.46 15.35 -14.26
C ILE A 248 -13.33 16.24 -13.73
N GLU A 249 -13.61 17.52 -13.48
CA GLU A 249 -12.66 18.44 -12.88
C GLU A 249 -12.14 17.90 -11.54
N ARG A 250 -13.05 17.38 -10.70
CA ARG A 250 -12.70 16.74 -9.43
C ARG A 250 -11.77 15.54 -9.64
N ILE A 251 -12.05 14.67 -10.60
CA ILE A 251 -11.22 13.51 -10.92
C ILE A 251 -9.78 13.93 -11.25
N PHE A 252 -9.62 14.88 -12.18
CA PHE A 252 -8.30 15.35 -12.57
C PHE A 252 -7.61 16.17 -11.48
N SER A 253 -8.35 16.83 -10.60
CA SER A 253 -7.78 17.53 -9.45
C SER A 253 -7.22 16.54 -8.43
N PHE A 254 -8.00 15.53 -8.02
CA PHE A 254 -7.60 14.59 -6.96
C PHE A 254 -6.72 13.44 -7.45
N PHE A 255 -6.77 13.10 -8.74
CA PHE A 255 -5.95 12.07 -9.35
C PHE A 255 -5.53 12.43 -10.78
N PRO A 256 -4.66 13.43 -10.95
CA PRO A 256 -4.22 13.88 -12.26
C PRO A 256 -3.59 12.78 -13.13
N GLY A 257 -2.94 11.79 -12.51
CA GLY A 257 -2.29 10.68 -13.19
C GLY A 257 -3.22 9.84 -14.08
N VAL A 258 -4.55 9.93 -13.89
CA VAL A 258 -5.54 9.30 -14.78
C VAL A 258 -5.41 9.76 -16.24
N ILE A 259 -4.88 10.97 -16.46
CA ILE A 259 -4.62 11.49 -17.81
C ILE A 259 -3.61 10.64 -18.57
N GLY A 260 -2.78 9.85 -17.90
CA GLY A 260 -1.86 8.92 -18.55
C GLY A 260 -2.49 7.59 -18.96
N PHE A 261 -3.75 7.31 -18.61
CA PHE A 261 -4.33 5.97 -18.72
C PHE A 261 -5.06 5.79 -20.05
N ASP A 262 -4.81 4.67 -20.72
CA ASP A 262 -5.53 4.36 -21.96
C ASP A 262 -7.02 4.09 -21.70
N VAL A 263 -7.87 4.59 -22.59
CA VAL A 263 -9.33 4.46 -22.44
C VAL A 263 -9.79 3.04 -22.78
N GLU A 264 -9.29 2.47 -23.87
CA GLU A 264 -9.77 1.19 -24.43
C GLU A 264 -9.10 0.00 -23.75
N ASP A 265 -7.79 0.08 -23.54
CA ASP A 265 -7.00 -1.04 -23.03
C ASP A 265 -6.99 -1.11 -21.50
N ARG A 266 -7.41 -0.04 -20.82
CA ARG A 266 -7.34 0.04 -19.36
C ARG A 266 -8.58 0.54 -18.64
N LEU A 267 -9.09 1.73 -18.97
CA LEU A 267 -10.21 2.30 -18.22
C LEU A 267 -11.50 1.50 -18.45
N LYS A 268 -11.86 1.21 -19.71
CA LYS A 268 -13.05 0.42 -20.04
C LYS A 268 -13.03 -0.99 -19.43
N PRO A 269 -11.98 -1.81 -19.59
CA PRO A 269 -11.92 -3.13 -18.98
C PRO A 269 -12.02 -3.11 -17.45
N LEU A 270 -11.53 -2.05 -16.80
CA LEU A 270 -11.63 -1.89 -15.35
C LEU A 270 -13.08 -1.60 -14.92
N LEU A 271 -13.80 -0.74 -15.65
CA LEU A 271 -15.22 -0.51 -15.38
C LEU A 271 -16.05 -1.75 -15.67
N ASP A 272 -15.72 -2.50 -16.73
CA ASP A 272 -16.36 -3.78 -17.05
C ASP A 272 -16.14 -4.81 -15.93
N GLU A 273 -14.95 -4.85 -15.32
CA GLU A 273 -14.71 -5.67 -14.13
C GLU A 273 -15.66 -5.27 -12.99
N PHE A 274 -15.82 -3.97 -12.73
CA PHE A 274 -16.75 -3.51 -11.69
C PHE A 274 -18.19 -3.92 -11.99
N CYS A 275 -18.66 -3.75 -13.23
CA CYS A 275 -19.98 -4.18 -13.66
C CYS A 275 -20.15 -5.70 -13.55
N HIS A 276 -19.14 -6.49 -13.91
CA HIS A 276 -19.14 -7.94 -13.82
C HIS A 276 -19.36 -8.45 -12.38
N TRP A 277 -18.85 -7.72 -11.38
CA TRP A 277 -19.06 -8.03 -9.97
C TRP A 277 -20.43 -7.59 -9.43
N GLY A 278 -21.29 -7.04 -10.27
CA GLY A 278 -22.68 -6.68 -9.94
C GLY A 278 -22.85 -5.25 -9.41
N PHE A 279 -21.84 -4.39 -9.54
CA PHE A 279 -21.98 -2.98 -9.20
C PHE A 279 -22.67 -2.25 -10.34
N GLY A 280 -23.75 -1.52 -10.04
CA GLY A 280 -24.46 -0.72 -11.04
C GLY A 280 -23.65 0.50 -11.49
N GLU A 281 -23.82 0.91 -12.74
CA GLU A 281 -23.09 2.03 -13.35
C GLU A 281 -23.20 3.34 -12.55
N ASP A 282 -24.40 3.65 -12.02
CA ASP A 282 -24.62 4.84 -11.20
C ASP A 282 -23.81 4.86 -9.90
N MET A 283 -23.64 3.69 -9.28
CA MET A 283 -22.84 3.54 -8.06
C MET A 283 -21.34 3.67 -8.40
N ILE A 284 -20.90 3.00 -9.46
CA ILE A 284 -19.51 3.07 -9.95
C ILE A 284 -19.14 4.54 -10.24
N ARG A 285 -20.01 5.25 -10.96
CA ARG A 285 -19.85 6.68 -11.27
C ARG A 285 -19.65 7.52 -10.01
N LYS A 286 -20.51 7.34 -9.00
CA LYS A 286 -20.44 8.07 -7.72
C LYS A 286 -19.14 7.79 -6.99
N GLU A 287 -18.71 6.53 -6.95
CA GLU A 287 -17.46 6.14 -6.28
C GLU A 287 -16.22 6.65 -7.02
N ILE A 288 -16.21 6.69 -8.36
CA ILE A 288 -15.11 7.28 -9.13
C ILE A 288 -14.96 8.78 -8.82
N VAL A 289 -16.06 9.55 -8.78
CA VAL A 289 -16.01 10.99 -8.47
C VAL A 289 -15.58 11.23 -7.00
N ARG A 290 -16.01 10.34 -6.10
CA ARG A 290 -15.67 10.40 -4.67
C ARG A 290 -14.20 10.09 -4.42
N GLU A 291 -13.71 9.00 -5.00
CA GLU A 291 -12.34 8.49 -4.84
C GLU A 291 -11.77 8.06 -6.20
N PRO A 292 -11.24 9.02 -6.98
CA PRO A 292 -10.74 8.75 -8.34
C PRO A 292 -9.57 7.76 -8.39
N ARG A 293 -8.86 7.55 -7.27
CA ARG A 293 -7.75 6.59 -7.19
C ARG A 293 -8.20 5.14 -7.37
N VAL A 294 -9.50 4.84 -7.33
CA VAL A 294 -10.01 3.51 -7.73
C VAL A 294 -9.61 3.15 -9.17
N LEU A 295 -9.47 4.15 -10.06
CA LEU A 295 -9.01 3.95 -11.44
C LEU A 295 -7.53 3.54 -11.53
N SER A 296 -6.77 3.66 -10.43
CA SER A 296 -5.37 3.23 -10.39
C SER A 296 -5.19 1.71 -10.27
N MET A 297 -6.27 0.96 -9.96
CA MET A 297 -6.22 -0.48 -9.80
C MET A 297 -5.85 -1.21 -11.11
N GLU A 298 -5.16 -2.34 -10.97
CA GLU A 298 -4.94 -3.27 -12.08
C GLU A 298 -6.11 -4.25 -12.21
N LEU A 299 -6.34 -4.74 -13.43
CA LEU A 299 -7.40 -5.71 -13.71
C LEU A 299 -7.24 -6.97 -12.83
N GLY A 300 -8.33 -7.37 -12.18
CA GLY A 300 -8.39 -8.50 -11.26
C GLY A 300 -7.95 -8.18 -9.83
N GLU A 301 -7.34 -7.03 -9.55
CA GLU A 301 -7.03 -6.65 -8.16
C GLU A 301 -8.28 -6.40 -7.34
N PHE A 302 -9.30 -5.79 -7.96
CA PHE A 302 -10.57 -5.53 -7.29
C PHE A 302 -11.32 -6.82 -6.99
N SER A 303 -11.38 -7.73 -7.97
CA SER A 303 -11.89 -9.09 -7.80
C SER A 303 -11.30 -9.80 -6.56
N ARG A 304 -9.97 -9.80 -6.41
CA ARG A 304 -9.29 -10.43 -5.25
C ARG A 304 -9.64 -9.76 -3.93
N CYS A 305 -9.84 -8.44 -3.92
CA CYS A 305 -10.25 -7.71 -2.73
C CYS A 305 -11.66 -8.12 -2.29
N LEU A 306 -12.60 -8.24 -3.23
CA LEU A 306 -13.95 -8.70 -2.96
C LEU A 306 -14.01 -10.16 -2.53
N GLU A 307 -13.19 -11.03 -3.12
CA GLU A 307 -13.03 -12.42 -2.69
C GLU A 307 -12.56 -12.51 -1.23
N LEU A 308 -11.57 -11.68 -0.85
CA LEU A 308 -11.15 -11.59 0.54
C LEU A 308 -12.34 -11.22 1.42
N LEU A 309 -13.07 -10.15 1.09
CA LEU A 309 -14.25 -9.70 1.86
C LEU A 309 -15.31 -10.79 2.02
N ARG A 310 -15.61 -11.54 0.94
CA ARG A 310 -16.55 -12.68 0.95
C ARG A 310 -16.08 -13.81 1.87
N SER A 311 -14.77 -14.06 1.92
CA SER A 311 -14.17 -15.12 2.73
C SER A 311 -13.94 -14.75 4.21
N LEU A 312 -14.24 -13.51 4.62
CA LEU A 312 -13.98 -13.04 5.98
C LEU A 312 -14.87 -13.74 7.01
N LYS A 313 -14.22 -14.46 7.93
CA LYS A 313 -14.86 -15.01 9.14
C LYS A 313 -14.51 -14.12 10.32
N CYS A 314 -15.30 -13.07 10.54
CA CYS A 314 -15.09 -12.14 11.64
C CYS A 314 -16.38 -11.83 12.40
N ARG A 315 -16.25 -11.20 13.57
CA ARG A 315 -17.41 -10.81 14.38
C ARG A 315 -18.26 -9.80 13.63
N GLU A 316 -19.58 -9.93 13.72
CA GLU A 316 -20.52 -9.02 13.05
C GLU A 316 -20.17 -7.53 13.21
N PRO A 317 -19.90 -6.98 14.42
CA PRO A 317 -19.60 -5.55 14.55
C PRO A 317 -18.37 -5.08 13.77
N ILE A 318 -17.41 -5.97 13.50
CA ILE A 318 -16.23 -5.67 12.68
C ILE A 318 -16.62 -5.70 11.20
N LYS A 319 -17.38 -6.73 10.79
CA LYS A 319 -17.91 -6.86 9.43
C LYS A 319 -18.76 -5.65 9.04
N TRP A 320 -19.66 -5.22 9.92
CA TRP A 320 -20.47 -4.00 9.76
C TRP A 320 -19.63 -2.74 9.63
N LYS A 321 -18.52 -2.61 10.37
CA LYS A 321 -17.63 -1.45 10.22
C LYS A 321 -16.86 -1.44 8.90
N ILE A 322 -16.50 -2.61 8.39
CA ILE A 322 -15.78 -2.74 7.12
C ILE A 322 -16.71 -2.47 5.94
N LEU A 323 -17.89 -3.10 5.95
CA LEU A 323 -18.86 -3.03 4.84
C LEU A 323 -19.86 -1.88 4.97
N GLY A 324 -19.83 -1.12 6.07
CA GLY A 324 -20.85 -0.13 6.40
C GLY A 324 -20.97 1.03 5.41
N GLU A 325 -19.93 1.30 4.62
CA GLU A 325 -19.95 2.31 3.55
C GLU A 325 -20.17 1.71 2.15
N GLY A 326 -20.49 0.42 2.07
CA GLY A 326 -20.72 -0.31 0.81
C GLY A 326 -19.58 -1.27 0.46
N ALA A 327 -19.92 -2.36 -0.23
CA ALA A 327 -18.97 -3.40 -0.60
C ALA A 327 -17.90 -2.91 -1.59
N PHE A 328 -18.27 -2.00 -2.50
CA PHE A 328 -17.35 -1.41 -3.46
C PHE A 328 -16.21 -0.68 -2.75
N ARG A 329 -16.58 0.21 -1.82
CA ARG A 329 -15.61 0.99 -1.05
C ARG A 329 -14.77 0.10 -0.15
N ALA A 330 -15.38 -0.87 0.53
CA ALA A 330 -14.63 -1.85 1.31
C ALA A 330 -13.58 -2.59 0.46
N GLY A 331 -13.92 -2.94 -0.79
CA GLY A 331 -12.99 -3.56 -1.74
C GLY A 331 -11.78 -2.67 -2.03
N PHE A 332 -12.01 -1.36 -2.24
CA PHE A 332 -10.92 -0.41 -2.42
C PHE A 332 -10.11 -0.19 -1.13
N GLU A 333 -10.75 -0.15 0.04
CA GLU A 333 -10.04 -0.02 1.33
C GLU A 333 -9.11 -1.23 1.57
N VAL A 334 -9.51 -2.45 1.18
CA VAL A 334 -8.65 -3.64 1.20
C VAL A 334 -7.41 -3.41 0.33
N LYS A 335 -7.59 -2.93 -0.90
CA LYS A 335 -6.47 -2.63 -1.82
C LYS A 335 -5.46 -1.68 -1.17
N LEU A 336 -5.94 -0.58 -0.58
CA LEU A 336 -5.07 0.39 0.10
C LEU A 336 -4.26 -0.24 1.24
N ARG A 337 -4.83 -1.18 2.00
CA ARG A 337 -4.10 -1.88 3.08
C ARG A 337 -3.10 -2.87 2.51
N VAL A 338 -3.45 -3.59 1.45
CA VAL A 338 -2.53 -4.48 0.76
C VAL A 338 -1.34 -3.70 0.22
N ASP A 339 -1.56 -2.56 -0.42
CA ASP A 339 -0.50 -1.71 -0.96
C ASP A 339 0.40 -1.15 0.14
N CYS A 340 -0.19 -0.67 1.25
CA CYS A 340 0.56 -0.22 2.42
C CYS A 340 1.47 -1.33 2.97
N LEU A 341 0.93 -2.54 3.17
CA LEU A 341 1.71 -3.68 3.64
C LEU A 341 2.82 -4.08 2.65
N CYS A 342 2.54 -4.03 1.34
CA CYS A 342 3.54 -4.32 0.31
C CYS A 342 4.64 -3.27 0.24
N LYS A 343 4.30 -1.98 0.41
CA LYS A 343 5.27 -0.87 0.49
C LYS A 343 6.28 -1.08 1.63
N HIS A 344 5.87 -1.73 2.71
CA HIS A 344 6.74 -2.06 3.83
C HIS A 344 7.46 -3.42 3.70
N GLY A 345 7.34 -4.11 2.58
CA GLY A 345 8.15 -5.28 2.25
C GLY A 345 7.41 -6.62 2.23
N LEU A 346 6.12 -6.68 2.59
CA LEU A 346 5.36 -7.93 2.48
C LEU A 346 5.01 -8.27 1.02
N ILE A 347 4.93 -9.56 0.73
CA ILE A 347 4.43 -10.02 -0.57
C ILE A 347 2.91 -9.87 -0.58
N ARG A 348 2.30 -9.54 -1.74
CA ARG A 348 0.83 -9.43 -1.91
C ARG A 348 0.06 -10.58 -1.26
N ARG A 349 0.48 -11.83 -1.50
CA ARG A 349 -0.14 -13.04 -0.90
C ARG A 349 -0.15 -13.00 0.63
N GLU A 350 0.93 -12.54 1.22
CA GLU A 350 1.08 -12.43 2.68
C GLU A 350 0.25 -11.28 3.24
N ALA A 351 0.20 -10.15 2.54
CA ALA A 351 -0.65 -9.02 2.90
C ALA A 351 -2.14 -9.44 2.93
N PHE A 352 -2.63 -10.15 1.91
CA PHE A 352 -3.98 -10.72 1.92
C PHE A 352 -4.18 -11.69 3.10
N LYS A 353 -3.20 -12.55 3.40
CA LYS A 353 -3.25 -13.48 4.54
C LYS A 353 -3.32 -12.74 5.88
N VAL A 354 -2.58 -11.64 6.04
CA VAL A 354 -2.61 -10.80 7.24
C VAL A 354 -4.00 -10.18 7.42
N LEU A 355 -4.56 -9.56 6.37
CA LEU A 355 -5.90 -8.96 6.44
C LEU A 355 -7.01 -9.99 6.68
N TRP A 356 -6.88 -11.18 6.09
CA TRP A 356 -7.83 -12.26 6.31
C TRP A 356 -7.82 -12.76 7.76
N LYS A 357 -6.62 -12.92 8.36
CA LYS A 357 -6.48 -13.32 9.76
C LYS A 357 -6.87 -12.21 10.74
N GLU A 358 -6.58 -10.94 10.39
CA GLU A 358 -6.85 -9.78 11.24
C GLU A 358 -7.61 -8.69 10.46
N PRO A 359 -8.94 -8.84 10.32
CA PRO A 359 -9.73 -7.90 9.53
C PRO A 359 -9.89 -6.52 10.16
N ARG A 360 -9.59 -6.36 11.46
CA ARG A 360 -9.65 -5.02 12.11
C ARG A 360 -8.68 -4.03 11.47
N VAL A 361 -7.62 -4.50 10.80
CA VAL A 361 -6.68 -3.64 10.09
C VAL A 361 -7.38 -2.75 9.05
N MET A 362 -8.43 -3.25 8.39
CA MET A 362 -9.22 -2.46 7.43
C MET A 362 -9.96 -1.27 8.07
N THR A 363 -10.25 -1.35 9.37
CA THR A 363 -10.96 -0.29 10.10
C THR A 363 -10.05 0.83 10.60
N TYR A 364 -8.73 0.65 10.51
CA TYR A 364 -7.75 1.65 10.91
C TYR A 364 -7.37 2.55 9.74
N ARG A 365 -6.92 3.77 10.07
CA ARG A 365 -6.31 4.67 9.10
C ARG A 365 -4.93 4.14 8.70
N ILE A 366 -4.52 4.44 7.47
CA ILE A 366 -3.26 3.95 6.90
C ILE A 366 -2.07 4.42 7.75
N GLU A 367 -2.09 5.67 8.21
CA GLU A 367 -1.01 6.26 8.99
C GLU A 367 -0.81 5.54 10.33
N ASP A 368 -1.87 5.01 10.93
CA ASP A 368 -1.78 4.26 12.20
C ASP A 368 -1.22 2.85 11.98
N ILE A 369 -1.44 2.27 10.79
CA ILE A 369 -0.83 1.01 10.39
C ILE A 369 0.66 1.24 10.13
N GLU A 370 1.02 2.26 9.37
CA GLU A 370 2.42 2.63 9.08
C GLU A 370 3.20 2.88 10.37
N LYS A 371 2.66 3.68 11.31
CA LYS A 371 3.28 3.90 12.64
C LYS A 371 3.56 2.61 13.40
N LYS A 372 2.63 1.65 13.38
CA LYS A 372 2.81 0.35 14.05
C LYS A 372 3.94 -0.45 13.39
N ILE A 373 3.99 -0.48 12.05
CA ILE A 373 5.03 -1.18 11.30
C ILE A 373 6.39 -0.53 11.52
N GLU A 374 6.48 0.81 11.48
CA GLU A 374 7.72 1.54 11.78
C GLU A 374 8.22 1.26 13.19
N PHE A 375 7.33 1.20 14.19
CA PHE A 375 7.71 0.83 15.54
C PHE A 375 8.26 -0.61 15.60
N LEU A 376 7.59 -1.55 14.94
CA LEU A 376 8.02 -2.96 14.88
C LEU A 376 9.42 -3.11 14.27
N VAL A 377 9.67 -2.45 13.13
CA VAL A 377 10.94 -2.56 12.39
C VAL A 377 12.04 -1.74 13.06
N HIS A 378 11.79 -0.46 13.33
CA HIS A 378 12.86 0.45 13.76
C HIS A 378 13.13 0.39 15.26
N ARG A 379 12.08 0.27 16.10
CA ARG A 379 12.24 0.25 17.56
C ARG A 379 12.41 -1.17 18.09
N MET A 380 11.54 -2.09 17.69
CA MET A 380 11.58 -3.46 18.20
C MET A 380 12.57 -4.36 17.45
N LYS A 381 13.10 -3.91 16.31
CA LYS A 381 14.08 -4.62 15.47
C LYS A 381 13.59 -5.97 14.92
N PHE A 382 12.29 -6.13 14.73
CA PHE A 382 11.72 -7.29 14.04
C PHE A 382 11.64 -7.06 12.53
N ASN A 383 11.74 -8.15 11.76
CA ASN A 383 11.41 -8.14 10.34
C ASN A 383 9.88 -8.05 10.17
N VAL A 384 9.41 -7.34 9.14
CA VAL A 384 7.99 -7.20 8.80
C VAL A 384 7.31 -8.55 8.56
N ASP A 385 8.04 -9.56 8.10
CA ASP A 385 7.53 -10.93 7.87
C ASP A 385 6.84 -11.54 9.10
N CYS A 386 7.23 -11.12 10.32
CA CYS A 386 6.60 -11.60 11.56
C CYS A 386 5.11 -11.21 11.68
N LEU A 387 4.64 -10.23 10.91
CA LEU A 387 3.22 -9.87 10.84
C LEU A 387 2.36 -11.00 10.26
N VAL A 388 2.93 -11.89 9.45
CA VAL A 388 2.21 -13.05 8.90
C VAL A 388 1.91 -14.09 9.99
N GLU A 389 2.81 -14.18 10.98
CA GLU A 389 2.70 -15.07 12.13
C GLU A 389 1.83 -14.48 13.24
N VAL A 390 1.97 -13.18 13.50
CA VAL A 390 1.26 -12.44 14.56
C VAL A 390 0.54 -11.21 14.00
N PRO A 391 -0.46 -11.40 13.11
CA PRO A 391 -1.20 -10.29 12.50
C PRO A 391 -2.00 -9.49 13.54
N GLU A 392 -2.32 -10.09 14.70
CA GLU A 392 -3.02 -9.44 15.80
C GLU A 392 -2.27 -8.20 16.32
N PHE A 393 -0.95 -8.08 16.06
CA PHE A 393 -0.17 -6.89 16.33
C PHE A 393 -0.78 -5.63 15.70
N LEU A 394 -1.25 -5.74 14.45
CA LEU A 394 -1.90 -4.61 13.77
C LEU A 394 -3.32 -4.36 14.30
N GLY A 395 -3.96 -5.38 14.88
CA GLY A 395 -5.32 -5.32 15.44
C GLY A 395 -5.43 -4.70 16.83
N VAL A 396 -4.34 -4.64 17.61
CA VAL A 396 -4.36 -4.09 18.97
C VAL A 396 -4.12 -2.58 19.01
N ASN A 397 -4.51 -1.92 20.10
CA ASN A 397 -4.27 -0.50 20.29
C ASN A 397 -2.78 -0.22 20.54
N PHE A 398 -2.21 0.75 19.83
CA PHE A 398 -0.77 1.03 19.90
C PHE A 398 -0.32 1.51 21.29
N ASP A 399 -0.90 2.60 21.78
CA ASP A 399 -0.46 3.27 23.01
C ASP A 399 -0.87 2.52 24.29
N LYS A 400 -2.02 1.86 24.28
CA LYS A 400 -2.55 1.16 25.46
C LYS A 400 -2.07 -0.27 25.58
N HIS A 401 -1.58 -0.88 24.50
CA HIS A 401 -1.26 -2.29 24.48
C HIS A 401 0.19 -2.57 24.07
N ILE A 402 0.66 -2.04 22.95
CA ILE A 402 1.99 -2.36 22.43
C ILE A 402 3.07 -1.66 23.25
N VAL A 403 2.97 -0.33 23.38
CA VAL A 403 4.01 0.49 24.04
C VAL A 403 4.23 0.11 25.51
N PRO A 404 3.20 -0.04 26.37
CA PRO A 404 3.42 -0.34 27.79
C PRO A 404 4.04 -1.72 28.00
N ARG A 405 3.61 -2.70 27.19
CA ARG A 405 4.18 -4.06 27.25
C ARG A 405 5.64 -4.05 26.79
N TYR A 406 5.95 -3.36 25.70
CA TYR A 406 7.31 -3.24 25.21
C TYR A 406 8.24 -2.60 26.25
N ASN A 407 7.78 -1.53 26.92
CA ASN A 407 8.56 -0.84 27.96
C ASN A 407 8.85 -1.74 29.16
N VAL A 408 7.86 -2.51 29.64
CA VAL A 408 8.05 -3.48 30.73
C VAL A 408 9.08 -4.54 30.32
N ILE A 409 8.94 -5.15 29.14
CA ILE A 409 9.89 -6.17 28.68
C ILE A 409 11.30 -5.58 28.49
N GLY A 410 11.41 -4.37 27.93
CA GLY A 410 12.69 -3.68 27.77
C GLY A 410 13.37 -3.40 29.10
N TYR A 411 12.62 -2.99 30.12
CA TYR A 411 13.12 -2.78 31.47
C TYR A 411 13.61 -4.08 32.12
N LEU A 412 12.82 -5.15 32.06
CA LEU A 412 13.20 -6.45 32.60
C LEU A 412 14.43 -7.03 31.89
N ARG A 413 14.55 -6.81 30.58
CA ARG A 413 15.74 -7.18 29.80
C ARG A 413 16.99 -6.47 30.31
N GLY A 414 16.91 -5.16 30.58
CA GLY A 414 18.03 -4.38 31.12
C GLY A 414 18.44 -4.80 32.53
N LYS A 415 17.50 -5.34 33.32
CA LYS A 415 17.75 -5.87 34.67
C LYS A 415 18.16 -7.35 34.71
N GLY A 416 18.16 -8.06 33.58
CA GLY A 416 18.37 -9.51 33.55
C GLY A 416 17.25 -10.33 34.18
N GLY A 417 16.05 -9.77 34.35
CA GLY A 417 14.89 -10.42 34.98
C GLY A 417 14.11 -11.36 34.05
N LEU A 418 14.61 -11.62 32.83
CA LEU A 418 13.99 -12.50 31.84
C LEU A 418 14.83 -13.78 31.71
N GLY A 419 14.22 -14.93 31.95
CA GLY A 419 14.87 -16.24 31.76
C GLY A 419 15.03 -16.65 30.29
N SER A 420 14.28 -16.04 29.38
CA SER A 420 14.35 -16.27 27.93
C SER A 420 13.95 -15.01 27.16
N GLU A 421 14.33 -14.93 25.89
CA GLU A 421 13.88 -13.84 25.03
C GLU A 421 12.36 -13.88 24.82
N VAL A 422 11.70 -12.74 25.03
CA VAL A 422 10.26 -12.60 24.82
C VAL A 422 10.02 -12.20 23.36
N GLY A 423 9.48 -13.14 22.58
CA GLY A 423 9.12 -12.90 21.19
C GLY A 423 7.87 -12.03 21.02
N LEU A 424 7.60 -11.60 19.78
CA LEU A 424 6.43 -10.77 19.47
C LEU A 424 5.11 -11.44 19.87
N LYS A 425 5.00 -12.76 19.69
CA LYS A 425 3.83 -13.55 20.08
C LYS A 425 3.54 -13.43 21.58
N ASP A 426 4.56 -13.54 22.42
CA ASP A 426 4.44 -13.49 23.88
C ASP A 426 4.20 -12.07 24.39
N LEU A 427 4.58 -11.06 23.61
CA LEU A 427 4.23 -9.68 23.89
C LEU A 427 2.74 -9.41 23.61
N ILE A 428 2.22 -9.90 22.48
CA ILE A 428 0.90 -9.49 21.96
C ILE A 428 -0.23 -10.41 22.40
N LYS A 429 -0.06 -11.73 22.36
CA LYS A 429 -1.16 -12.69 22.58
C LYS A 429 -1.68 -12.77 24.02
N PRO A 430 -0.89 -12.57 25.09
CA PRO A 430 -1.44 -12.65 26.44
C PRO A 430 -2.54 -11.60 26.70
N SER A 431 -3.55 -11.96 27.47
CA SER A 431 -4.53 -11.00 27.98
C SER A 431 -3.85 -9.97 28.89
N ARG A 432 -4.50 -8.83 29.14
CA ARG A 432 -3.96 -7.79 30.04
C ARG A 432 -3.62 -8.35 31.42
N LEU A 433 -4.52 -9.16 31.99
CA LEU A 433 -4.32 -9.81 33.29
C LEU A 433 -3.18 -10.82 33.26
N ARG A 434 -3.10 -11.65 32.21
CA ARG A 434 -2.04 -12.65 32.08
C ARG A 434 -0.67 -11.99 31.94
N PHE A 435 -0.56 -10.96 31.10
CA PHE A 435 0.68 -10.19 30.96
C PHE A 435 1.09 -9.54 32.29
N TYR A 436 0.13 -8.93 33.00
CA TYR A 436 0.38 -8.31 34.30
C TYR A 436 0.90 -9.34 35.32
N ASN A 437 0.26 -10.50 35.45
CA ASN A 437 0.69 -11.53 36.39
C ASN A 437 2.08 -12.12 36.08
N LEU A 438 2.45 -12.19 34.79
CA LEU A 438 3.74 -12.75 34.37
C LEU A 438 4.89 -11.76 34.51
N TYR A 439 4.70 -10.51 34.11
CA TYR A 439 5.80 -9.55 33.92
C TYR A 439 5.72 -8.32 34.82
N VAL A 440 4.56 -8.04 35.44
CA VAL A 440 4.38 -6.82 36.24
C VAL A 440 4.25 -7.14 37.72
N LYS A 441 3.35 -8.05 38.11
CA LYS A 441 3.13 -8.44 39.52
C LYS A 441 4.40 -8.94 40.23
N PRO A 442 5.30 -9.71 39.60
CA PRO A 442 6.54 -10.14 40.25
C PRO A 442 7.55 -9.00 40.46
N TYR A 443 7.38 -7.86 39.77
CA TYR A 443 8.32 -6.74 39.73
C TYR A 443 7.59 -5.41 39.99
N PRO A 444 7.44 -4.99 41.26
CA PRO A 444 6.65 -3.82 41.64
C PRO A 444 7.03 -2.52 40.92
N GLU A 445 8.28 -2.37 40.48
CA GLU A 445 8.73 -1.18 39.73
C GLU A 445 8.10 -1.10 38.33
N CYS A 446 7.70 -2.25 37.76
CA CYS A 446 7.04 -2.32 36.46
C CYS A 446 5.59 -1.80 36.50
N GLU A 447 4.97 -1.65 37.69
CA GLU A 447 3.61 -1.12 37.80
C GLU A 447 3.53 0.34 37.32
N LYS A 448 4.58 1.13 37.57
CA LYS A 448 4.66 2.53 37.09
C LYS A 448 4.80 2.59 35.56
N LEU A 449 5.52 1.63 34.96
CA LEU A 449 5.77 1.56 33.52
C LEU A 449 4.57 1.00 32.73
N TYR A 450 3.84 0.04 33.31
CA TYR A 450 2.64 -0.55 32.71
C TYR A 450 1.39 0.34 32.84
N GLY A 451 1.43 1.30 33.78
CA GLY A 451 0.28 2.12 34.19
C GLY A 451 -0.60 1.40 35.21
N ARG A 452 -1.44 2.15 35.94
CA ARG A 452 -2.34 1.57 36.96
C ARG A 452 -3.23 0.50 36.34
N PHE A 453 -3.00 -0.75 36.70
CA PHE A 453 -3.97 -1.81 36.53
C PHE A 453 -5.03 -1.62 37.61
N SER A 454 -6.08 -0.85 37.32
CA SER A 454 -7.34 -1.02 38.05
C SER A 454 -7.87 -2.39 37.63
N GLY A 455 -7.39 -3.44 38.29
CA GLY A 455 -8.15 -4.66 38.36
C GLY A 455 -9.50 -4.24 38.90
N GLY A 456 -10.50 -4.14 38.02
CA GLY A 456 -11.87 -4.23 38.51
C GLY A 456 -11.85 -5.49 39.34
N GLU A 457 -12.20 -5.37 40.62
CA GLU A 457 -12.63 -6.53 41.37
C GLU A 457 -13.55 -7.29 40.43
N VAL A 458 -13.09 -8.44 39.95
CA VAL A 458 -14.03 -9.40 39.43
C VAL A 458 -14.85 -9.69 40.67
N LYS A 459 -15.99 -9.03 40.80
CA LYS A 459 -17.06 -9.48 41.68
C LYS A 459 -17.35 -10.88 41.17
N SER A 460 -16.64 -11.85 41.75
CA SER A 460 -17.04 -13.23 41.68
C SER A 460 -18.53 -13.21 41.97
N ARG A 461 -19.34 -13.76 41.06
CA ARG A 461 -20.79 -13.86 41.27
C ARG A 461 -21.12 -14.67 42.54
N HIS A 462 -20.11 -15.28 43.16
CA HIS A 462 -20.17 -15.88 44.49
C HIS A 462 -19.13 -15.25 45.44
N PRO A 463 -19.54 -14.70 46.59
CA PRO A 463 -18.62 -14.28 47.63
C PRO A 463 -17.60 -15.38 47.96
N VAL A 464 -16.32 -15.01 48.00
CA VAL A 464 -15.24 -15.90 48.43
C VAL A 464 -15.50 -16.29 49.88
N GLY A 465 -15.79 -17.58 50.13
CA GLY A 465 -16.08 -18.10 51.48
C GLY A 465 -17.46 -18.72 51.68
N LEU A 466 -18.33 -18.76 50.67
CA LEU A 466 -19.64 -19.44 50.80
C LEU A 466 -19.53 -20.94 51.12
N TRP A 467 -18.48 -21.61 50.65
CA TRP A 467 -18.16 -23.01 50.99
C TRP A 467 -17.79 -23.21 52.47
N LYS A 468 -17.46 -22.14 53.21
CA LYS A 468 -17.27 -22.18 54.68
C LYS A 468 -18.57 -22.00 55.46
N LEU A 469 -19.65 -21.58 54.79
CA LEU A 469 -20.98 -21.40 55.39
C LEU A 469 -21.85 -22.67 55.26
N PHE A 470 -21.49 -23.59 54.37
CA PHE A 470 -22.07 -24.92 54.34
C PHE A 470 -21.44 -25.78 55.42
N LYS A 471 -22.04 -25.80 56.61
CA LYS A 471 -21.87 -26.94 57.52
C LYS A 471 -22.68 -28.10 56.95
N PRO A 472 -22.09 -29.27 56.66
CA PRO A 472 -22.89 -30.44 56.35
C PRO A 472 -23.83 -30.73 57.54
N PRO A 473 -25.11 -31.07 57.31
CA PRO A 473 -26.01 -31.44 58.41
C PRO A 473 -25.41 -32.63 59.16
N SER A 474 -25.28 -32.50 60.48
CA SER A 474 -24.88 -33.61 61.33
C SER A 474 -26.04 -34.60 61.39
N TYR A 475 -25.89 -35.73 60.71
CA TYR A 475 -26.75 -36.88 60.94
C TYR A 475 -26.28 -37.59 62.22
N PRO A 476 -27.18 -37.96 63.14
CA PRO A 476 -26.82 -38.84 64.24
C PRO A 476 -26.40 -40.20 63.67
N GLU A 477 -25.25 -40.70 64.09
CA GLU A 477 -24.71 -42.01 63.70
C GLU A 477 -25.66 -43.14 64.14
N SER A 478 -26.49 -43.63 63.21
CA SER A 478 -27.14 -44.94 63.34
C SER A 478 -26.19 -46.01 62.80
N LYS A 479 -25.97 -47.05 63.60
CA LYS A 479 -25.00 -48.16 63.40
C LYS A 479 -25.17 -49.04 62.15
N GLU A 480 -25.89 -48.62 61.11
CA GLU A 480 -26.14 -49.43 59.91
C GLU A 480 -25.29 -49.04 58.68
N ASP A 481 -24.48 -47.97 58.75
CA ASP A 481 -23.68 -47.49 57.60
C ASP A 481 -22.32 -48.18 57.39
N PHE A 482 -21.95 -49.14 58.23
CA PHE A 482 -20.65 -49.84 58.12
C PHE A 482 -20.59 -50.91 57.03
N SER A 483 -21.69 -51.24 56.34
CA SER A 483 -21.69 -52.26 55.27
C SER A 483 -21.50 -51.73 53.85
N SER A 484 -21.49 -50.41 53.63
CA SER A 484 -21.40 -49.82 52.28
C SER A 484 -19.99 -49.35 51.88
N VAL A 485 -19.06 -49.26 52.85
CA VAL A 485 -17.68 -48.82 52.60
C VAL A 485 -16.77 -49.98 52.17
N ASP A 486 -17.05 -51.21 52.62
CA ASP A 486 -16.26 -52.39 52.25
C ASP A 486 -16.46 -52.83 50.78
N MET A 487 -17.60 -52.51 50.15
CA MET A 487 -17.84 -52.86 48.73
C MET A 487 -17.15 -51.90 47.73
N MET A 488 -16.75 -50.70 48.15
CA MET A 488 -16.03 -49.74 47.28
C MET A 488 -14.50 -49.88 47.34
N GLY A 489 -13.96 -50.47 48.41
CA GLY A 489 -12.53 -50.77 48.53
C GLY A 489 -12.04 -51.86 47.56
N GLN A 490 -12.91 -52.79 47.16
CA GLN A 490 -12.55 -53.87 46.22
C GLN A 490 -12.56 -53.46 44.74
N HIS A 491 -13.27 -52.39 44.35
CA HIS A 491 -13.33 -51.99 42.93
C HIS A 491 -12.18 -51.08 42.46
N VAL A 492 -11.40 -50.52 43.39
CA VAL A 492 -10.22 -49.70 43.05
C VAL A 492 -8.95 -50.55 42.92
N HIS A 493 -8.93 -51.76 43.48
CA HIS A 493 -7.77 -52.66 43.36
C HIS A 493 -7.68 -53.35 41.98
N ASP A 494 -8.81 -53.61 41.31
CA ASP A 494 -8.85 -54.34 40.03
C ASP A 494 -8.54 -53.49 38.78
N MET A 495 -8.65 -52.15 38.81
CA MET A 495 -8.32 -51.31 37.64
C MET A 495 -6.84 -50.96 37.49
N THR A 496 -6.00 -51.25 38.49
CA THR A 496 -4.58 -50.83 38.49
C THR A 496 -3.62 -51.87 37.92
N THR A 497 -4.13 -53.03 37.44
CA THR A 497 -3.30 -54.19 37.05
C THR A 497 -3.24 -54.45 35.53
N VAL A 498 -3.90 -53.66 34.66
CA VAL A 498 -3.99 -54.00 33.22
C VAL A 498 -3.21 -53.08 32.27
N LEU A 499 -2.50 -52.05 32.73
CA LEU A 499 -1.70 -51.19 31.82
C LEU A 499 -0.27 -50.94 32.32
N GLN A 500 0.55 -51.98 32.24
CA GLN A 500 1.99 -51.83 32.02
C GLN A 500 2.43 -52.74 30.85
N VAL A 501 3.45 -52.27 30.12
CA VAL A 501 4.29 -52.95 29.10
C VAL A 501 3.72 -52.93 27.64
N PRO A 502 4.56 -52.84 26.56
CA PRO A 502 4.90 -51.60 25.87
C PRO A 502 4.65 -51.62 24.34
N VAL A 503 4.70 -50.45 23.72
CA VAL A 503 4.58 -50.26 22.26
C VAL A 503 5.83 -50.79 21.54
N LYS A 504 5.68 -51.90 20.80
CA LYS A 504 6.53 -52.28 19.67
C LYS A 504 5.71 -53.05 18.62
N GLU A 505 5.91 -52.63 17.38
CA GLU A 505 5.70 -53.36 16.12
C GLU A 505 4.32 -53.50 15.49
N MET A 506 4.35 -53.20 14.17
CA MET A 506 3.56 -53.71 13.05
C MET A 506 2.09 -53.27 12.96
N ALA A 507 1.77 -52.31 12.10
CA ALA A 507 1.62 -52.43 10.65
C ALA A 507 0.36 -53.19 10.21
N LEU A 508 -0.36 -52.53 9.30
CA LEU A 508 -1.33 -53.02 8.32
C LEU A 508 -2.83 -52.84 8.62
N ASN A 509 -3.42 -52.13 7.64
CA ASN A 509 -4.74 -52.33 7.02
C ASN A 509 -5.96 -51.77 7.77
N VAL A 510 -6.65 -50.73 7.27
CA VAL A 510 -7.40 -50.50 6.01
C VAL A 510 -8.90 -50.45 6.37
N GLU A 511 -9.54 -49.37 5.91
CA GLU A 511 -10.98 -49.20 5.64
C GLU A 511 -12.03 -49.47 6.74
N SER A 512 -12.80 -48.44 7.10
CA SER A 512 -14.15 -48.21 6.55
C SER A 512 -15.04 -47.36 7.49
N THR A 513 -15.72 -46.37 6.91
CA THR A 513 -17.04 -45.80 7.29
C THR A 513 -17.25 -45.25 8.71
N PHE A 514 -17.23 -43.93 8.87
CA PHE A 514 -18.42 -43.04 8.79
C PHE A 514 -18.02 -41.56 8.91
#